data_AF-A4J6U0-F1
#
_entry.id   AF-A4J6U0-F1
#
_cell.length_a   1.000
_cell.length_b   1.000
_cell.length_c   1.000
_cell.angle_alpha   90.00
_cell.angle_beta   90.00
_cell.angle_gamma   90.00
#
_symmetry.space_group_name_H-M   'P 1'
#
loop_
_entity.id
_entity.type
_entity.pdbx_description
1 polymer ?
#
loop_
_entity_poly.entity_id
_entity_poly.type
_entity_poly.pdbx_seq_one_letter_code
_entity_poly.pdbx_strand_id
1 'polypeptide(L)' 'MRERVQEALEKVRPFLQRDGGDVELVGVDETSGIVKVKLKGACGG' A
#
# COMPACT_ATOMS: atom_id res chain seq x y z
N MET A 1 11.14 9.01 -3.45
CA MET A 1 10.05 8.80 -2.45
C MET A 1 9.42 7.42 -2.55
N ARG A 2 9.22 6.88 -3.77
CA ARG A 2 8.59 5.58 -4.03
C ARG A 2 9.17 4.39 -3.24
N GLU A 3 10.49 4.25 -3.20
CA GLU A 3 11.15 3.13 -2.51
C GLU A 3 10.85 3.11 -1.01
N ARG A 4 10.92 4.27 -0.35
CA ARG A 4 10.57 4.43 1.07
C ARG A 4 9.10 4.09 1.35
N VAL A 5 8.20 4.45 0.43
CA VAL A 5 6.77 4.10 0.53
C VAL A 5 6.60 2.59 0.37
N GLN A 6 7.33 1.96 -0.55
CA GLN A 6 7.29 0.53 -0.75
C GLN A 6 7.80 -0.24 0.48
N GLU A 7 8.94 0.15 1.06
CA GLU A 7 9.44 -0.44 2.31
C GLU A 7 8.45 -0.29 3.48
N ALA A 8 7.75 0.85 3.56
CA ALA A 8 6.72 1.04 4.57
C ALA A 8 5.52 0.11 4.34
N LEU A 9 5.07 -0.04 3.10
CA LEU A 9 3.98 -0.96 2.75
C LEU A 9 4.35 -2.42 3.03
N GLU A 10 5.57 -2.84 2.72
CA GLU A 10 6.05 -4.21 3.02
C GLU A 10 5.99 -4.55 4.51
N LYS A 11 6.19 -3.56 5.40
CA LYS A 11 6.05 -3.77 6.85
C LYS A 11 4.60 -3.94 7.30
N VAL A 12 3.65 -3.37 6.57
CA VAL A 12 2.22 -3.37 6.93
C VAL A 12 1.48 -4.56 6.29
N ARG A 13 1.91 -5.01 5.11
CA ARG A 13 1.31 -6.14 4.38
C ARG A 13 1.07 -7.40 5.23
N PRO A 14 2.00 -7.88 6.09
CA PRO A 14 1.76 -9.08 6.88
C PRO A 14 0.54 -8.96 7.80
N PHE A 15 0.25 -7.76 8.30
CA PHE A 15 -0.92 -7.51 9.14
C PHE A 15 -2.20 -7.52 8.30
N LEU A 16 -2.20 -6.83 7.15
CA LEU A 16 -3.35 -6.82 6.23
C LEU A 16 -3.67 -8.23 5.72
N GLN A 17 -2.64 -9.02 5.39
CA GLN A 17 -2.79 -10.39 4.90
C GLN A 17 -3.33 -11.34 5.97
N ARG A 18 -2.96 -11.15 7.24
CA ARG A 18 -3.55 -11.91 8.36
C ARG A 18 -5.06 -11.67 8.50
N ASP A 19 -5.49 -10.45 8.18
CA ASP A 19 -6.91 -10.07 8.18
C ASP A 19 -7.61 -10.38 6.83
N GLY A 20 -6.92 -11.08 5.90
CA GLY A 20 -7.46 -11.51 4.62
C GLY A 20 -7.46 -10.44 3.52
N GLY A 21 -6.78 -9.31 3.74
CA GLY A 21 -6.62 -8.23 2.78
C GLY A 21 -5.19 -8.07 2.25
N ASP A 22 -5.00 -7.11 1.35
CA ASP A 22 -3.67 -6.71 0.86
C ASP A 22 -3.72 -5.29 0.29
N VAL A 23 -2.56 -4.70 0.01
CA VAL A 23 -2.43 -3.36 -0.57
C VAL A 23 -1.38 -3.33 -1.68
N GLU A 24 -1.68 -2.64 -2.76
CA GLU A 24 -0.75 -2.43 -3.88
C GLU A 24 -0.49 -0.95 -4.12
N LEU A 25 0.78 -0.59 -4.31
CA LEU A 25 1.17 0.77 -4.66
C LEU A 25 0.88 1.04 -6.15
N VAL A 26 -0.03 1.97 -6.43
CA VAL A 26 -0.45 2.33 -7.79
C VAL A 26 0.33 3.55 -8.32
N GLY A 27 0.70 4.47 -7.43
CA GLY A 27 1.48 5.63 -7.83
C GLY A 27 1.95 6.46 -6.64
N VAL A 28 3.01 7.23 -6.87
CA VAL A 28 3.50 8.25 -5.94
C VAL A 28 3.70 9.51 -6.75
N ASP A 29 2.96 10.56 -6.39
CA ASP A 29 3.17 11.89 -6.93
C ASP A 29 4.15 12.63 -6.02
N GLU A 30 5.40 12.75 -6.45
CA GLU A 30 6.47 13.32 -5.62
C GLU A 30 6.36 14.84 -5.47
N THR A 31 5.66 15.51 -6.38
CA THR A 31 5.45 16.96 -6.37
C THR A 31 4.39 17.37 -5.34
N SER A 32 3.29 16.63 -5.23
CA SER A 32 2.22 16.85 -4.26
C SER A 32 2.36 16.02 -2.98
N GLY A 33 3.23 15.00 -2.98
CA GLY A 33 3.39 14.05 -1.89
C GLY A 33 2.26 13.04 -1.77
N ILE A 34 1.35 12.96 -2.75
CA ILE A 34 0.18 12.08 -2.72
C ILE A 34 0.57 10.67 -3.16
N VAL A 35 0.23 9.68 -2.33
CA VAL A 35 0.41 8.25 -2.62
C VAL A 35 -0.94 7.62 -2.97
N LYS A 36 -1.00 6.94 -4.10
CA LYS A 36 -2.17 6.19 -4.55
C LYS A 36 -1.94 4.70 -4.36
N VAL A 37 -2.85 4.06 -3.65
CA VAL A 37 -2.83 2.61 -3.39
C VAL A 37 -4.15 1.97 -3.82
N LYS A 38 -4.09 0.68 -4.13
CA LYS A 38 -5.25 -0.17 -4.39
C LYS A 38 -5.35 -1.22 -3.30
N LEU A 39 -6.47 -1.24 -2.60
CA LEU A 39 -6.78 -2.28 -1.64
C LEU A 39 -7.24 -3.54 -2.37
N LYS A 40 -6.87 -4.71 -1.83
CA LYS A 40 -7.18 -6.03 -2.37
C LYS A 40 -7.71 -6.95 -1.25
N GLY A 41 -8.37 -8.04 -1.64
CA GLY A 41 -8.93 -9.02 -0.70
C GLY A 41 -10.03 -8.42 0.17
N ALA A 42 -10.09 -8.82 1.44
CA ALA A 42 -11.06 -8.34 2.41
C ALA A 42 -10.99 -6.82 2.69
N CYS A 43 -9.89 -6.15 2.30
CA CYS A 43 -9.77 -4.69 2.40
C CYS A 43 -10.47 -3.92 1.27
N GLY A 44 -10.88 -4.60 0.19
CA GLY A 44 -11.49 -3.98 -0.99
C GLY A 44 -12.95 -4.39 -1.26
N GLY A 45 -13.60 -5.00 -0.26
CA GLY A 45 -15.02 -5.38 -0.30
C GLY A 45 -15.96 -4.23 0.04
#